data_AF-A0A8X7QWQ0-F1
#
_entry.id   AF-A0A8X7QWQ0-F1
#
_cell.length_a   1.000
_cell.length_b   1.000
_cell.length_c   1.000
_cell.angle_alpha   90.00
_cell.angle_beta   90.00
_cell.angle_gamma   90.00
#
_symmetry.space_group_name_H-M   'P 1'
#
loop_
_entity.id
_entity.type
_entity.pdbx_description
1 polymer ?
#
loop_
_entity_poly.entity_id
_entity_poly.type
_entity_poly.pdbx_seq_one_letter_code
_entity_poly.pdbx_strand_id
1 'polypeptide(L)' 'MHVTKHEDAPESEWSHWNWRSEGDLMLNGAFFTLSGAGPTKSSSYSRASSLAARPSSHVGEITIASGALSCKKGSHC' A
#
# COMPACT_ATOMS: atom_id res chain seq x y z
N MET A 1 -3.75 -4.94 -15.20
CA MET A 1 -4.85 -4.24 -14.48
C MET A 1 -4.24 -3.11 -13.66
N HIS A 2 -4.85 -1.93 -13.61
CA HIS A 2 -4.32 -0.82 -12.80
C HIS A 2 -4.59 -1.05 -11.31
N VAL A 3 -3.59 -0.80 -10.46
CA VAL A 3 -3.74 -0.76 -9.00
C VAL A 3 -4.24 0.61 -8.53
N THR A 4 -3.88 1.67 -9.26
CA THR A 4 -4.22 3.05 -8.92
C THR A 4 -5.43 3.54 -9.72
N LYS A 5 -6.26 4.38 -9.09
CA LYS A 5 -7.38 5.09 -9.72
C LYS A 5 -7.43 6.52 -9.19
N HIS A 6 -7.32 7.50 -10.08
CA HIS A 6 -7.44 8.93 -9.75
C HIS A 6 -8.87 9.39 -10.08
N GLU A 7 -9.71 9.52 -9.05
CA GLU A 7 -11.12 9.92 -9.22
C GLU A 7 -11.23 11.44 -9.29
N ASP A 8 -12.14 11.93 -10.14
CA ASP A 8 -12.57 13.34 -10.21
C ASP A 8 -11.42 14.36 -10.38
N ALA A 9 -10.27 13.93 -10.90
CA ALA A 9 -9.09 14.78 -11.08
C ALA A 9 -8.50 14.63 -12.50
N PRO A 10 -8.24 15.72 -13.23
CA PRO A 10 -7.52 15.66 -14.50
C PRO A 10 -6.04 15.32 -14.28
N GLU A 11 -5.37 14.82 -15.32
CA GLU A 11 -3.94 14.47 -15.25
C GLU A 11 -3.04 15.64 -14.86
N SER A 12 -3.38 16.86 -15.28
CA SER A 12 -2.69 18.08 -14.86
C SER A 12 -2.70 18.30 -13.35
N GLU A 13 -3.64 17.67 -12.64
CA GLU A 13 -3.74 17.72 -11.20
C GLU A 13 -3.09 16.50 -10.54
N TRP A 14 -3.57 15.28 -10.85
CA TRP A 14 -3.11 14.08 -10.15
C TRP A 14 -1.64 13.74 -10.41
N SER A 15 -1.08 14.17 -11.55
CA SER A 15 0.35 14.00 -11.85
C SER A 15 1.26 14.70 -10.83
N HIS A 16 0.75 15.69 -10.09
CA HIS A 16 1.48 16.38 -9.03
C HIS A 16 1.32 15.71 -7.65
N TRP A 17 0.37 14.77 -7.48
CA TRP A 17 0.22 14.02 -6.24
C TRP A 17 1.42 13.09 -6.04
N ASN A 18 1.84 12.85 -4.80
CA ASN A 18 2.99 11.98 -4.53
C ASN A 18 2.54 10.54 -4.28
N TRP A 19 2.18 9.81 -5.35
CA TRP A 19 1.81 8.39 -5.27
C TRP A 19 3.00 7.51 -5.62
N ARG A 20 3.34 6.60 -4.70
CA ARG A 20 4.55 5.77 -4.78
C ARG A 20 4.25 4.31 -4.47
N SER A 21 5.03 3.43 -5.08
CA SER A 21 5.08 2.00 -4.82
C SER A 21 6.55 1.58 -4.72
N GLU A 22 6.91 0.88 -3.65
CA GLU A 22 8.28 0.42 -3.37
C GLU A 22 8.22 -0.92 -2.65
N GLY A 23 8.83 -1.97 -3.22
CA GLY A 23 8.83 -3.32 -2.65
C GLY A 23 7.51 -4.11 -2.83
N ASP A 24 6.52 -3.55 -3.52
CA ASP A 24 5.25 -4.21 -3.81
C ASP A 24 5.39 -5.30 -4.86
N LEU A 25 4.66 -6.40 -4.67
CA LEU A 25 4.59 -7.52 -5.62
C LEU A 25 3.37 -7.35 -6.53
N MET A 26 3.62 -7.18 -7.82
CA MET A 26 2.58 -7.08 -8.84
C MET A 26 2.42 -8.42 -9.57
N LEU A 27 1.24 -9.04 -9.45
CA LEU A 27 0.92 -10.32 -10.09
C LEU A 27 -0.12 -10.13 -11.20
N ASN A 28 -0.18 -11.06 -12.16
CA ASN A 28 -1.22 -11.09 -13.20
C ASN A 28 -1.32 -9.79 -14.03
N GLY A 29 -0.16 -9.15 -14.30
CA GLY A 29 -0.11 -7.89 -15.05
C GLY A 29 -0.69 -6.70 -14.29
N ALA A 30 -0.76 -6.76 -12.96
CA ALA A 30 -0.97 -5.58 -12.13
C ALA A 30 0.17 -4.58 -12.33
N PHE A 31 -0.14 -3.29 -12.26
CA PHE A 31 0.88 -2.24 -12.28
C PHE A 31 0.40 -0.98 -11.56
N PHE A 32 1.36 -0.20 -11.07
CA PHE A 32 1.13 1.04 -10.32
C PHE A 32 1.60 2.23 -11.15
N THR A 33 0.74 3.24 -11.26
CA THR A 33 1.09 4.51 -11.93
C THR A 33 1.62 5.50 -10.89
N LEU A 34 2.93 5.74 -10.94
CA LEU A 34 3.64 6.67 -10.07
C LEU A 34 3.36 8.12 -10.50
N SER A 35 3.30 9.04 -9.54
CA SER A 35 3.15 10.48 -9.79
C SER A 35 3.97 11.32 -8.81
N GLY A 36 4.08 12.61 -9.12
CA GLY A 36 4.79 13.59 -8.29
C GLY A 36 6.29 13.63 -8.54
N ALA A 37 7.03 14.22 -7.61
CA ALA A 37 8.45 14.56 -7.79
C ALA A 37 9.44 13.37 -7.81
N GLY A 38 8.93 12.15 -7.88
CA GLY A 38 9.72 10.92 -7.97
C GLY A 38 10.52 10.58 -6.70
N PRO A 39 11.34 9.51 -6.77
CA PRO A 39 12.06 8.95 -5.63
C PRO A 39 12.95 9.90 -4.83
N THR A 40 13.46 10.92 -5.50
CA THR A 40 14.64 11.71 -5.11
C THR A 40 14.35 12.88 -4.18
N LYS A 41 13.07 13.20 -3.90
CA LYS A 41 12.70 14.38 -3.06
C LYS A 41 12.09 14.08 -1.69
N SER A 42 11.92 12.82 -1.29
CA SER A 42 11.19 12.49 -0.05
C SER A 42 12.01 11.70 0.95
N SER A 43 12.95 12.36 1.62
CA SER A 43 13.57 11.83 2.85
C SER A 43 12.58 11.78 4.03
N SER A 44 11.39 12.37 3.91
CA SER A 44 10.38 12.49 4.97
C SER A 44 9.54 11.24 5.24
N TYR A 45 9.61 10.21 4.38
CA TYR A 45 8.97 8.90 4.63
C TYR A 45 9.92 7.89 5.28
N SER A 46 11.09 8.35 5.75
CA SER A 46 12.00 7.52 6.52
C SER A 46 11.27 6.99 7.77
N ARG A 47 10.78 5.75 7.65
CA ARG A 47 10.22 4.89 8.68
C ARG A 47 9.52 5.63 9.83
N ALA A 48 8.21 5.83 9.68
CA ALA A 48 7.32 6.13 10.82
C ALA A 48 7.20 4.96 11.84
N SER A 49 8.00 3.90 11.67
CA SER A 49 8.03 2.66 12.46
C SER A 49 9.47 2.29 12.80
N SER A 50 9.74 1.77 14.00
CA SER A 50 11.07 1.27 14.37
C SER A 50 11.52 0.07 13.53
N LEU A 51 10.62 -0.55 12.77
CA LEU A 51 10.86 -1.72 11.94
C LEU A 51 10.78 -1.38 10.45
N ALA A 52 11.66 -2.00 9.66
CA ALA A 52 11.54 -1.99 8.20
C ALA A 52 10.26 -2.71 7.78
N ALA A 53 9.66 -2.29 6.66
CA ALA A 53 8.63 -3.07 6.01
C ALA A 53 9.19 -4.46 5.65
N ARG A 54 8.41 -5.52 5.91
CA ARG A 54 8.75 -6.88 5.47
C ARG A 54 8.50 -7.01 3.96
N PRO A 55 9.20 -7.93 3.27
CA PRO A 55 8.97 -8.17 1.85
C PRO A 55 7.50 -8.54 1.56
N SER A 56 6.99 -8.10 0.42
CA SER A 56 5.62 -8.37 -0.05
C SER A 56 5.27 -9.86 -0.16
N SER A 57 6.27 -10.74 -0.29
CA SER A 57 6.08 -12.20 -0.25
C SER A 57 5.45 -12.71 1.06
N HIS A 58 5.56 -11.98 2.16
CA HIS A 58 5.00 -12.37 3.46
C HIS A 58 3.56 -11.89 3.66
N VAL A 59 3.00 -11.11 2.73
CA VAL A 59 1.64 -10.54 2.88
C VAL A 59 0.61 -11.63 3.16
N GLY A 60 0.69 -12.78 2.49
CA GLY A 60 -0.22 -13.90 2.73
C GLY A 60 -0.15 -14.45 4.16
N GLU A 61 1.04 -14.57 4.73
CA GLU A 61 1.22 -15.07 6.10
C GLU A 61 0.74 -14.06 7.14
N ILE A 62 1.10 -12.78 7.00
CA ILE A 62 0.78 -11.76 8.01
C ILE A 62 -0.71 -11.36 8.02
N THR A 63 -1.44 -11.68 6.96
CA THR A 63 -2.88 -11.36 6.84
C THR A 63 -3.79 -12.56 7.07
N ILE A 64 -3.25 -13.75 7.38
CA ILE A 64 -4.03 -14.99 7.52
C ILE A 64 -5.12 -14.92 8.59
N ALA A 65 -4.88 -14.15 9.66
CA ALA A 65 -5.80 -13.97 10.78
C ALA A 65 -6.47 -12.59 10.78
N SER A 66 -6.45 -11.87 9.66
CA SER A 66 -7.12 -10.57 9.52
C SER A 66 -8.65 -10.73 9.53
N GLY A 67 -9.34 -9.78 10.16
CA GLY A 67 -10.81 -9.74 10.23
C GLY A 67 -11.33 -9.81 11.66
N ALA A 68 -12.66 -9.91 11.78
CA ALA A 68 -13.29 -10.08 13.08
C ALA A 68 -12.91 -11.44 13.67
N LEU A 69 -12.61 -11.47 14.97
CA LEU A 69 -12.42 -12.72 15.69
C LEU A 69 -13.73 -13.53 15.67
N SER A 70 -13.60 -14.86 15.61
CA SER A 70 -14.73 -15.79 15.73
C SER A 70 -15.22 -15.86 17.18
N CYS A 71 -15.87 -14.78 17.61
CA CYS A 71 -16.41 -14.60 18.94
C CYS A 71 -17.70 -15.39 19.16
N LYS A 72 -17.85 -15.99 20.35
CA LYS A 72 -19.11 -16.61 20.79
C LYS A 72 -19.76 -15.74 21.87
N LYS A 73 -21.09 -15.67 21.84
CA LYS A 73 -21.86 -14.96 22.88
C LYS A 73 -21.57 -15.59 24.24
N GLY A 74 -21.11 -14.77 25.20
CA GLY A 74 -20.78 -15.21 26.55
C GLY A 74 -19.34 -15.68 26.76
N SER A 75 -18.46 -15.59 25.76
CA SER A 75 -17.01 -15.82 25.91
C SER A 75 -16.21 -14.57 25.61
N HIS A 76 -15.03 -14.42 26.22
CA HIS A 76 -14.10 -13.37 25.87
C HIS A 76 -13.54 -13.56 24.45
N CYS A 77 -13.35 -12.42 23.81
CA CYS A 77 -12.43 -12.16 22.73
C CYS A 77 -11.49 -11.06 23.25
#